data_AF-A0A3B0UL68-F1
#
_entry.id   AF-A0A3B0UL68-F1
#
_cell.length_a   1.000
_cell.length_b   1.000
_cell.length_c   1.000
_cell.angle_alpha   90.00
_cell.angle_beta   90.00
_cell.angle_gamma   90.00
#
_symmetry.space_group_name_H-M   'P 1'
#
loop_
_entity.id
_entity.type
_entity.pdbx_description
1 polymer ?
#
loop_
_entity_poly.entity_id
_entity_poly.type
_entity_poly.pdbx_seq_one_letter_code
_entity_poly.pdbx_strand_id
1 'polypeptide(L)'
;MEEKKFDFNSLIGFVLLGAIMLWWMYDNQPTPEEIKADKNKNTEQVQEEVIKHEVNNSNVESQITVQKNDSISLINSQKQLGDFAYSASLSSATNDETILENEVLKLVISNKGGQIKEALLKKFTTYDSLPLYLIKNHNASFNISFGTKDNRTLNTKDLFFEPTLSKNGENQVLSMKLKVANDKYLEYRYEMKPDEYMVDFNIQSQGLNSSLNTSQQVGLDWNLKGYRHEKSIKYENQHTELYYEKEDEKIDYLSMASDDSAIENDVNWVAFKQQFFSSILITEKGFDNASLASDNLVKDEEIDTVFTKEFYLKTPLVLENGEFNYKMNWYIGPNDYQILKKYDRNIKEVINLGWGIFGFINRTVFIPVFNLLKGFIGSYGLIIILLTIIVRIFMSPLVYKSYLSSAKMKVLKPEMEEINKRLPGKENAMKRQQETMALQSKAGVSPLAGCIPALLQMPVFFALFRFFPSNIDLRQKSFLWATDLSAYDSVYQLPFKIPLYG
;
A
#
# COMPACT_ATOMS: atom_id res chain seq x y z
N MET A 1 -40.24 40.81 -16.89
CA MET A 1 -39.24 39.91 -17.50
C MET A 1 -38.27 40.79 -18.24
N GLU A 2 -37.05 40.95 -17.72
CA GLU A 2 -35.98 41.66 -18.42
C GLU A 2 -34.94 40.61 -18.84
N GLU A 3 -34.70 40.54 -20.14
CA GLU A 3 -33.70 39.67 -20.76
C GLU A 3 -32.30 40.07 -20.27
N LYS A 4 -31.62 39.15 -19.59
CA LYS A 4 -30.19 39.30 -19.29
C LYS A 4 -29.42 39.21 -20.61
N LYS A 5 -28.98 40.35 -21.14
CA LYS A 5 -27.97 40.37 -22.21
C LYS A 5 -26.69 39.72 -21.68
N PHE A 6 -26.23 38.70 -22.38
CA PHE A 6 -24.99 38.01 -22.12
C PHE A 6 -23.82 39.00 -22.26
N ASP A 7 -23.01 39.14 -21.22
CA ASP A 7 -21.88 40.08 -21.20
C ASP A 7 -20.68 39.50 -21.95
N PHE A 8 -20.68 39.70 -23.27
CA PHE A 8 -19.62 39.25 -24.17
C PHE A 8 -18.23 39.75 -23.76
N ASN A 9 -18.14 40.92 -23.11
CA ASN A 9 -16.86 41.48 -22.68
C ASN A 9 -16.26 40.69 -21.51
N SER A 10 -17.10 40.15 -20.62
CA SER A 10 -16.65 39.27 -19.53
C SER A 10 -16.19 37.91 -20.07
N LEU A 11 -16.88 37.35 -21.07
CA LEU A 11 -16.46 36.11 -21.74
C LEU A 11 -15.10 36.28 -22.45
N ILE A 12 -14.93 37.38 -23.19
CA ILE A 12 -13.67 37.71 -23.88
C ILE A 12 -12.54 37.90 -22.86
N GLY A 13 -12.82 38.50 -21.71
CA GLY A 13 -11.87 38.63 -20.60
C GLY A 13 -11.39 37.28 -20.04
N PHE A 14 -12.31 36.32 -19.83
CA PHE A 14 -11.94 34.97 -19.37
C PHE A 14 -11.16 34.17 -20.41
N VAL A 15 -11.50 34.32 -21.70
CA VAL A 15 -10.77 33.66 -22.80
C VAL A 15 -9.35 34.23 -22.95
N LEU A 16 -9.18 35.56 -22.82
CA LEU A 16 -7.87 36.19 -22.84
C LEU A 16 -7.02 35.82 -21.62
N LEU A 17 -7.62 35.75 -20.42
CA LEU A 17 -6.93 35.26 -19.22
C LEU A 17 -6.49 33.80 -19.37
N GLY A 18 -7.33 32.94 -19.94
CA GLY A 18 -6.99 31.55 -20.24
C GLY A 18 -5.85 31.43 -21.26
N ALA A 19 -5.87 32.26 -22.31
CA ALA A 19 -4.81 32.30 -23.32
C ALA A 19 -3.47 32.79 -22.76
N ILE A 20 -3.49 33.80 -21.87
CA ILE A 20 -2.29 34.30 -21.19
C ILE A 20 -1.75 33.24 -20.21
N MET A 21 -2.60 32.52 -19.49
CA MET A 21 -2.17 31.44 -18.61
C MET A 21 -1.53 30.29 -19.39
N LEU A 22 -2.11 29.91 -20.53
CA LEU A 22 -1.54 28.87 -21.41
C LEU A 22 -0.22 29.32 -22.04
N TRP A 23 -0.09 30.58 -22.43
CA TRP A 23 1.16 31.13 -22.94
C TRP A 23 2.24 31.20 -21.87
N TRP A 24 1.91 31.65 -20.65
CA TRP A 24 2.83 31.67 -19.50
C TRP A 24 3.27 30.25 -19.09
N MET A 25 2.40 29.25 -19.20
CA MET A 25 2.72 27.85 -18.93
C MET A 25 3.57 27.21 -20.04
N TYR A 26 3.46 27.70 -21.27
CA TYR A 26 4.30 27.27 -22.40
C TYR A 26 5.69 27.91 -22.35
N ASP A 27 5.79 29.18 -21.95
CA ASP A 27 7.06 29.93 -21.88
C ASP A 27 7.92 29.55 -20.66
N ASN A 28 7.30 29.07 -19.56
CA ASN A 28 8.00 28.63 -18.35
C ASN A 28 8.29 27.10 -18.31
N GLN A 29 8.26 26.40 -19.44
CA GLN A 29 8.75 25.01 -19.48
C GLN A 29 10.29 25.02 -19.48
N PRO A 30 10.97 24.35 -18.53
CA PRO A 30 12.42 24.29 -18.51
C PRO A 30 12.93 23.61 -19.78
N THR A 31 13.86 24.26 -20.46
CA THR A 31 14.42 23.79 -21.73
C THR A 31 15.23 22.49 -21.52
N PRO A 32 15.28 21.55 -22.48
CA PRO A 32 16.01 20.27 -22.33
C PRO A 32 17.50 20.42 -22.01
N GLU A 33 18.09 21.58 -22.25
CA GLU A 33 19.49 21.89 -21.93
C GLU A 33 19.70 22.26 -20.45
N GLU A 34 18.72 22.88 -19.78
CA GLU A 34 18.78 23.19 -18.34
C GLU A 34 18.63 21.91 -17.49
N ILE A 35 17.79 20.98 -17.95
CA ILE A 35 17.64 19.64 -17.35
C ILE A 35 18.92 18.80 -17.50
N LYS A 36 19.72 19.04 -18.55
CA LYS A 36 21.03 18.39 -18.75
C LYS A 36 22.14 19.05 -17.93
N ALA A 37 22.07 20.36 -17.72
CA ALA A 37 23.06 21.09 -16.91
C ALA A 37 22.97 20.74 -15.41
N ASP A 38 21.75 20.52 -14.88
CA ASP A 38 21.57 20.04 -13.49
C ASP A 38 21.96 18.55 -13.33
N LYS A 39 21.84 17.73 -14.38
CA LYS A 39 22.34 16.34 -14.38
C LYS A 39 23.86 16.26 -14.29
N ASN A 40 24.58 17.18 -14.94
CA ASN A 40 26.05 17.12 -14.95
C ASN A 40 26.69 17.62 -13.64
N LYS A 41 26.10 18.59 -12.94
CA LYS A 41 26.63 19.04 -11.64
C LYS A 41 26.57 17.98 -10.53
N ASN A 42 25.57 17.10 -10.57
CA ASN A 42 25.43 16.01 -9.59
C ASN A 42 26.18 14.72 -9.97
N THR A 43 26.63 14.59 -11.23
CA THR A 43 27.34 13.39 -11.70
C THR A 43 28.85 13.50 -11.52
N GLU A 44 29.41 14.71 -11.49
CA GLU A 44 30.87 14.92 -11.28
C GLU A 44 31.30 14.75 -9.81
N GLN A 45 30.41 14.90 -8.82
CA GLN A 45 30.76 14.68 -7.39
C GLN A 45 30.61 13.23 -6.91
N VAL A 46 30.01 12.33 -7.70
CA VAL A 46 29.84 10.91 -7.34
C VAL A 46 30.85 10.00 -8.07
N GLN A 47 31.53 10.50 -9.12
CA GLN A 47 32.50 9.71 -9.89
C GLN A 47 33.93 9.66 -9.32
N GLU A 48 34.29 10.50 -8.34
CA GLU A 48 35.61 10.41 -7.69
C GLU A 48 35.69 9.40 -6.53
N GLU A 49 34.58 8.91 -5.97
CA GLU A 49 34.60 7.93 -4.87
C GLU A 49 34.45 6.46 -5.31
N VAL A 50 34.04 6.17 -6.55
CA VAL A 50 33.79 4.78 -7.00
C VAL A 50 35.01 4.14 -7.70
N ILE A 51 36.02 4.90 -8.10
CA ILE A 51 37.24 4.37 -8.73
C ILE A 51 38.25 3.98 -7.64
N LYS A 52 37.97 2.93 -6.86
CA LYS A 52 39.04 2.22 -6.12
C LYS A 52 38.82 0.75 -5.77
N HIS A 53 37.70 0.13 -6.10
CA HIS A 53 37.53 -1.31 -5.85
C HIS A 53 36.81 -2.04 -6.98
N GLU A 54 37.52 -2.32 -8.06
CA GLU A 54 37.20 -3.44 -8.95
C GLU A 54 38.42 -3.84 -9.79
N VAL A 55 39.21 -4.80 -9.29
CA VAL A 55 40.11 -5.61 -10.10
C VAL A 55 40.09 -7.05 -9.55
N ASN A 56 39.86 -7.99 -10.46
CA ASN A 56 39.97 -9.46 -10.39
C ASN A 56 38.76 -10.26 -9.86
N ASN A 57 37.98 -10.85 -10.77
CA ASN A 57 38.33 -12.17 -11.33
C ASN A 57 37.31 -12.65 -12.37
N SER A 58 37.77 -12.88 -13.58
CA SER A 58 37.13 -13.76 -14.55
C SER A 58 37.34 -15.21 -14.12
N ASN A 59 36.29 -16.05 -14.14
CA ASN A 59 36.33 -17.35 -14.83
C ASN A 59 35.01 -18.14 -14.71
N VAL A 60 34.53 -18.52 -15.90
CA VAL A 60 34.05 -19.84 -16.32
C VAL A 60 32.76 -20.40 -15.72
N GLU A 61 31.72 -20.37 -16.55
CA GLU A 61 30.53 -21.21 -16.47
C GLU A 61 30.90 -22.70 -16.49
N SER A 62 30.29 -23.48 -15.60
CA SER A 62 30.14 -24.92 -15.78
C SER A 62 28.84 -25.37 -15.13
N GLN A 63 27.94 -25.88 -15.98
CA GLN A 63 26.73 -26.59 -15.61
C GLN A 63 27.11 -27.84 -14.80
N ILE A 64 26.49 -28.03 -13.63
CA ILE A 64 26.61 -29.27 -12.86
C ILE A 64 25.24 -29.93 -12.77
N THR A 65 25.12 -31.03 -13.49
CA THR A 65 24.09 -32.06 -13.36
C THR A 65 24.30 -32.79 -12.03
N VAL A 66 23.26 -32.85 -11.20
CA VAL A 66 23.31 -33.45 -9.86
C VAL A 66 23.01 -34.95 -9.95
N GLN A 67 23.96 -35.79 -9.51
CA GLN A 67 23.66 -37.02 -8.75
C GLN A 67 24.90 -37.68 -8.09
N LYS A 68 24.72 -37.96 -6.78
CA LYS A 68 25.34 -38.99 -5.90
C LYS A 68 26.82 -38.93 -5.48
N ASN A 69 26.99 -38.86 -4.15
CA ASN A 69 28.12 -39.34 -3.32
C ASN A 69 29.52 -38.94 -3.75
N ASP A 70 29.85 -37.65 -3.60
CA ASP A 70 31.23 -37.21 -3.69
C ASP A 70 31.73 -36.73 -2.32
N SER A 71 32.68 -37.46 -1.72
CA SER A 71 33.31 -37.06 -0.44
C SER A 71 33.89 -35.64 -0.52
N ILE A 72 34.21 -35.17 -1.73
CA ILE A 72 34.71 -33.83 -2.02
C ILE A 72 33.61 -32.77 -1.85
N SER A 73 32.36 -33.05 -2.25
CA SER A 73 31.26 -32.08 -2.08
C SER A 73 30.95 -31.87 -0.60
N LEU A 74 30.98 -32.92 0.21
CA LEU A 74 30.77 -32.84 1.65
C LEU A 74 31.89 -32.04 2.34
N ILE A 75 33.15 -32.25 1.96
CA ILE A 75 34.29 -31.48 2.50
C ILE A 75 34.20 -30.01 2.10
N ASN A 76 33.78 -29.71 0.88
CA ASN A 76 33.58 -28.33 0.42
C ASN A 76 32.42 -27.65 1.15
N SER A 77 31.29 -28.35 1.34
CA SER A 77 30.18 -27.86 2.15
C SER A 77 30.60 -27.61 3.59
N GLN A 78 31.40 -28.50 4.20
CA GLN A 78 31.93 -28.29 5.55
C GLN A 78 32.83 -27.05 5.64
N LYS A 79 33.67 -26.79 4.62
CA LYS A 79 34.51 -25.59 4.56
C LYS A 79 33.71 -24.30 4.41
N GLN A 80 32.59 -24.34 3.68
CA GLN A 80 31.76 -23.16 3.44
C GLN A 80 30.76 -22.89 4.58
N LEU A 81 30.13 -23.94 5.10
CA LEU A 81 28.95 -23.84 5.97
C LEU A 81 29.22 -24.26 7.43
N GLY A 82 30.39 -24.83 7.75
CA GLY A 82 30.71 -25.30 9.10
C GLY A 82 29.68 -26.33 9.59
N ASP A 83 29.19 -26.17 10.82
CA ASP A 83 28.16 -27.04 11.42
C ASP A 83 26.88 -27.13 10.56
N PHE A 84 26.55 -26.09 9.79
CA PHE A 84 25.36 -26.05 8.94
C PHE A 84 25.51 -26.89 7.66
N ALA A 85 26.71 -27.40 7.36
CA ALA A 85 26.91 -28.36 6.27
C ALA A 85 26.10 -29.66 6.47
N TYR A 86 25.74 -29.98 7.71
CA TYR A 86 24.85 -31.10 8.01
C TYR A 86 23.54 -31.00 7.21
N SER A 87 22.89 -29.84 7.21
CA SER A 87 21.66 -29.61 6.44
C SER A 87 21.81 -29.87 4.95
N ALA A 88 22.94 -29.47 4.37
CA ALA A 88 23.26 -29.67 2.96
C ALA A 88 23.60 -31.13 2.61
N SER A 89 23.87 -31.97 3.62
CA SER A 89 24.14 -33.41 3.44
C SER A 89 22.87 -34.27 3.49
N LEU A 90 21.74 -33.71 3.94
CA LEU A 90 20.48 -34.42 4.03
C LEU A 90 19.90 -34.68 2.64
N SER A 91 19.13 -35.76 2.50
CA SER A 91 18.41 -36.08 1.26
C SER A 91 17.38 -35.03 0.86
N SER A 92 16.95 -34.18 1.81
CA SER A 92 16.05 -33.06 1.60
C SER A 92 16.74 -31.80 1.05
N ALA A 93 18.08 -31.79 0.96
CA ALA A 93 18.88 -30.68 0.44
C ALA A 93 18.80 -30.57 -1.09
N THR A 94 17.59 -30.32 -1.57
CA THR A 94 17.23 -30.18 -2.98
C THR A 94 16.53 -28.84 -3.19
N ASN A 95 16.36 -28.42 -4.45
CA ASN A 95 15.52 -27.28 -4.78
C ASN A 95 14.03 -27.67 -4.85
N ASP A 96 13.63 -28.75 -4.16
CA ASP A 96 12.23 -29.17 -4.10
C ASP A 96 11.41 -28.17 -3.28
N GLU A 97 10.10 -28.26 -3.46
CA GLU A 97 9.14 -27.32 -2.93
C GLU A 97 8.04 -28.08 -2.19
N THR A 98 7.52 -27.47 -1.14
CA THR A 98 6.39 -27.99 -0.37
C THR A 98 5.20 -27.05 -0.51
N ILE A 99 4.03 -27.60 -0.84
CA ILE A 99 2.79 -26.84 -0.98
C ILE A 99 2.05 -26.84 0.37
N LEU A 100 1.63 -25.67 0.82
CA LEU A 100 0.75 -25.46 1.97
C LEU A 100 -0.46 -24.67 1.50
N GLU A 101 -1.68 -25.21 1.63
CA GLU A 101 -2.86 -24.57 1.06
C GLU A 101 -4.17 -24.81 1.81
N ASN A 102 -5.05 -23.81 1.76
CA ASN A 102 -6.43 -23.86 2.23
C ASN A 102 -7.38 -23.37 1.11
N GLU A 103 -8.62 -22.99 1.45
CA GLU A 103 -9.67 -22.59 0.50
C GLU A 103 -9.39 -21.26 -0.21
N VAL A 104 -8.59 -20.39 0.40
CA VAL A 104 -8.40 -18.99 -0.02
C VAL A 104 -6.97 -18.64 -0.41
N LEU A 105 -5.98 -19.37 0.12
CA LEU A 105 -4.55 -19.11 -0.04
C LEU A 105 -3.82 -20.40 -0.40
N LYS A 106 -2.87 -20.31 -1.33
CA LYS A 106 -1.88 -21.36 -1.61
C LYS A 106 -0.49 -20.78 -1.52
N LEU A 107 0.34 -21.40 -0.70
CA LEU A 107 1.76 -21.09 -0.56
C LEU A 107 2.61 -22.23 -1.12
N VAL A 108 3.67 -21.87 -1.82
CA VAL A 108 4.73 -22.78 -2.24
C VAL A 108 6.00 -22.38 -1.50
N ILE A 109 6.50 -23.27 -0.64
CA ILE A 109 7.67 -23.04 0.21
C ILE A 109 8.85 -23.80 -0.37
N SER A 110 9.97 -23.10 -0.56
CA SER A 110 11.21 -23.70 -1.09
C SER A 110 12.01 -24.36 0.04
N ASN A 111 12.50 -25.58 -0.18
CA ASN A 111 13.45 -26.22 0.73
C ASN A 111 14.72 -25.39 0.88
N LYS A 112 15.19 -24.75 -0.20
CA LYS A 112 16.24 -23.73 -0.12
C LYS A 112 15.67 -22.42 0.43
N GLY A 113 16.20 -21.95 1.55
CA GLY A 113 15.74 -20.75 2.24
C GLY A 113 14.61 -20.97 3.24
N GLY A 114 13.88 -22.09 3.14
CA GLY A 114 12.67 -22.31 3.94
C GLY A 114 11.60 -21.24 3.71
N GLN A 115 11.69 -20.48 2.62
CA GLN A 115 10.93 -19.24 2.39
C GLN A 115 9.78 -19.43 1.39
N ILE A 116 8.81 -18.52 1.44
CA ILE A 116 7.70 -18.49 0.50
C ILE A 116 8.23 -18.08 -0.89
N LYS A 117 8.12 -19.00 -1.85
CA LYS A 117 8.48 -18.77 -3.26
C LYS A 117 7.29 -18.34 -4.10
N GLU A 118 6.10 -18.86 -3.79
CA GLU A 118 4.85 -18.40 -4.41
C GLU A 118 3.75 -18.21 -3.37
N ALA A 119 2.94 -17.17 -3.54
CA ALA A 119 1.72 -16.94 -2.78
C ALA A 119 0.56 -16.55 -3.70
N LEU A 120 -0.38 -17.48 -3.89
CA LEU A 120 -1.55 -17.36 -4.75
C LEU A 120 -2.81 -17.10 -3.93
N LEU A 121 -3.52 -16.00 -4.22
CA LEU A 121 -4.83 -15.73 -3.64
C LEU A 121 -5.93 -16.37 -4.51
N LYS A 122 -6.46 -17.52 -4.07
CA LYS A 122 -7.33 -18.40 -4.89
C LYS A 122 -8.65 -17.77 -5.34
N LYS A 123 -9.10 -16.72 -4.65
CA LYS A 123 -10.38 -16.05 -4.92
C LYS A 123 -10.26 -14.83 -5.83
N PHE A 124 -9.05 -14.49 -6.30
CA PHE A 124 -8.77 -13.26 -7.02
C PHE A 124 -7.99 -13.50 -8.31
N THR A 125 -8.23 -12.61 -9.27
CA THR A 125 -7.51 -12.54 -10.54
C THR A 125 -6.99 -11.13 -10.76
N THR A 126 -5.92 -10.98 -11.54
CA THR A 126 -5.43 -9.68 -12.02
C THR A 126 -6.40 -9.07 -13.04
N TYR A 127 -6.19 -7.81 -13.42
CA TYR A 127 -7.07 -7.08 -14.35
C TYR A 127 -7.20 -7.72 -15.75
N ASP A 128 -6.23 -8.54 -16.15
CA ASP A 128 -6.19 -9.32 -17.39
C ASP A 128 -6.68 -10.77 -17.21
N SER A 129 -7.33 -11.08 -16.08
CA SER A 129 -7.91 -12.38 -15.74
C SER A 129 -6.91 -13.51 -15.47
N LEU A 130 -5.63 -13.20 -15.24
CA LEU A 130 -4.66 -14.20 -14.77
C LEU A 130 -4.80 -14.47 -13.26
N PRO A 131 -4.31 -15.62 -12.75
CA PRO A 131 -4.31 -15.89 -11.31
C PRO A 131 -3.50 -14.84 -10.54
N LEU A 132 -4.02 -14.38 -9.40
CA LEU A 132 -3.39 -13.31 -8.63
C LEU A 132 -2.33 -13.84 -7.65
N TYR A 133 -1.07 -13.60 -7.97
CA TYR A 133 0.07 -13.91 -7.11
C TYR A 133 0.63 -12.64 -6.46
N LEU A 134 0.75 -12.63 -5.13
CA LEU A 134 1.49 -11.57 -4.43
C LEU A 134 3.00 -11.87 -4.43
N ILE A 135 3.36 -13.14 -4.35
CA ILE A 135 4.74 -13.61 -4.42
C ILE A 135 4.85 -14.59 -5.59
N LYS A 136 5.78 -14.32 -6.51
CA LYS A 136 6.16 -15.20 -7.63
C LYS A 136 7.46 -14.71 -8.27
N ASN A 137 8.17 -15.59 -8.99
CA ASN A 137 9.35 -15.26 -9.79
C ASN A 137 10.42 -14.47 -9.00
N HIS A 138 10.64 -14.84 -7.73
CA HIS A 138 11.65 -14.23 -6.86
C HIS A 138 11.45 -12.71 -6.63
N ASN A 139 10.20 -12.23 -6.67
CA ASN A 139 9.88 -10.85 -6.30
C ASN A 139 9.91 -10.58 -4.79
N ALA A 140 10.13 -11.59 -3.95
CA ALA A 140 10.21 -11.46 -2.49
C ALA A 140 11.35 -12.29 -1.94
N SER A 141 11.90 -11.89 -0.80
CA SER A 141 12.90 -12.65 -0.07
C SER A 141 12.71 -12.45 1.43
N PHE A 142 12.86 -13.55 2.18
CA PHE A 142 12.94 -13.55 3.64
C PHE A 142 14.25 -14.21 4.05
N ASN A 143 15.14 -13.43 4.68
CA ASN A 143 16.48 -13.86 4.99
C ASN A 143 16.84 -13.51 6.43
N ILE A 144 17.45 -14.46 7.14
CA ILE A 144 18.12 -14.21 8.41
C ILE A 144 19.61 -14.40 8.19
N SER A 145 20.37 -13.33 8.42
CA SER A 145 21.83 -13.33 8.43
C SER A 145 22.33 -13.50 9.86
N PHE A 146 23.20 -14.48 10.09
CA PHE A 146 23.74 -14.75 11.42
C PHE A 146 25.20 -15.17 11.39
N GLY A 147 25.87 -14.87 12.49
CA GLY A 147 27.25 -15.27 12.75
C GLY A 147 27.37 -16.66 13.33
N THR A 148 28.41 -17.39 12.96
CA THR A 148 28.78 -18.69 13.53
C THR A 148 30.06 -18.60 14.36
N LYS A 149 30.29 -19.54 15.30
CA LYS A 149 31.46 -19.50 16.20
C LYS A 149 32.81 -19.61 15.50
N ASP A 150 32.81 -20.21 14.32
CA ASP A 150 33.97 -20.27 13.41
C ASP A 150 34.13 -18.99 12.55
N ASN A 151 33.44 -17.91 12.95
CA ASN A 151 33.52 -16.57 12.39
C ASN A 151 33.07 -16.47 10.92
N ARG A 152 32.10 -17.29 10.51
CA ARG A 152 31.40 -17.19 9.22
C ARG A 152 30.12 -16.39 9.39
N THR A 153 29.64 -15.81 8.30
CA THR A 153 28.31 -15.20 8.21
C THR A 153 27.50 -16.01 7.21
N LEU A 154 26.39 -16.58 7.67
CA LEU A 154 25.51 -17.40 6.86
C LEU A 154 24.16 -16.70 6.67
N ASN A 155 23.52 -16.98 5.55
CA ASN A 155 22.22 -16.42 5.18
C ASN A 155 21.22 -17.56 4.99
N THR A 156 20.09 -17.54 5.71
CA THR A 156 19.12 -18.64 5.62
C THR A 156 18.63 -18.87 4.21
N LYS A 157 18.47 -17.81 3.39
CA LYS A 157 18.03 -17.90 1.99
C LYS A 157 18.90 -18.82 1.11
N ASP A 158 20.16 -19.04 1.51
CA ASP A 158 21.14 -19.83 0.78
C ASP A 158 21.28 -21.27 1.33
N LEU A 159 20.66 -21.57 2.47
CA LEU A 159 20.76 -22.85 3.17
C LEU A 159 19.54 -23.75 2.89
N PHE A 160 19.72 -25.05 3.06
CA PHE A 160 18.64 -26.03 2.87
C PHE A 160 17.94 -26.35 4.20
N PHE A 161 16.62 -26.34 4.15
CA PHE A 161 15.73 -26.71 5.24
C PHE A 161 15.08 -28.05 4.91
N GLU A 162 14.96 -28.91 5.92
CA GLU A 162 14.21 -30.16 5.82
C GLU A 162 12.72 -29.89 6.08
N PRO A 163 11.82 -30.16 5.12
CA PRO A 163 10.39 -29.99 5.30
C PRO A 163 9.77 -31.15 6.09
N THR A 164 8.80 -30.85 6.94
CA THR A 164 7.94 -31.86 7.58
C THR A 164 6.51 -31.32 7.61
N LEU A 165 5.62 -31.99 6.89
CA LEU A 165 4.19 -31.69 6.90
C LEU A 165 3.47 -32.49 7.99
N SER A 166 2.59 -31.83 8.71
CA SER A 166 1.74 -32.41 9.74
C SER A 166 0.40 -31.68 9.79
N LYS A 167 -0.51 -32.16 10.64
CA LYS A 167 -1.79 -31.52 10.92
C LYS A 167 -1.93 -31.26 12.42
N ASN A 168 -2.52 -30.12 12.76
CA ASN A 168 -2.92 -29.78 14.11
C ASN A 168 -4.43 -29.51 14.12
N GLY A 169 -5.22 -30.55 14.42
CA GLY A 169 -6.66 -30.51 14.17
C GLY A 169 -6.96 -30.35 12.67
N GLU A 170 -7.65 -29.27 12.30
CA GLU A 170 -7.95 -28.91 10.91
C GLU A 170 -6.84 -28.10 10.24
N ASN A 171 -5.88 -27.58 11.02
CA ASN A 171 -4.80 -26.75 10.51
C ASN A 171 -3.73 -27.60 9.80
N GLN A 172 -3.21 -27.08 8.69
CA GLN A 172 -2.01 -27.64 8.07
C GLN A 172 -0.77 -26.99 8.68
N VAL A 173 0.20 -27.80 9.07
CA VAL A 173 1.45 -27.32 9.69
C VAL A 173 2.64 -27.80 8.87
N LEU A 174 3.47 -26.86 8.42
CA LEU A 174 4.74 -27.13 7.77
C LEU A 174 5.88 -26.64 8.66
N SER A 175 6.71 -27.59 9.11
CA SER A 175 7.96 -27.33 9.80
C SER A 175 9.10 -27.40 8.79
N MET A 176 9.80 -26.29 8.58
CA MET A 176 11.04 -26.25 7.80
C MET A 176 12.21 -26.16 8.79
N LYS A 177 13.08 -27.19 8.85
CA LYS A 177 14.20 -27.24 9.80
C LYS A 177 15.55 -27.15 9.12
N LEU A 178 16.29 -26.09 9.40
CA LEU A 178 17.71 -25.97 9.10
C LEU A 178 18.51 -26.66 10.21
N LYS A 179 18.94 -27.89 9.96
CA LYS A 179 19.61 -28.75 10.95
C LYS A 179 21.13 -28.56 10.95
N VAL A 180 21.71 -28.50 12.15
CA VAL A 180 23.16 -28.68 12.37
C VAL A 180 23.49 -30.06 12.95
N ALA A 181 22.48 -30.70 13.56
CA ALA A 181 22.49 -32.10 13.99
C ALA A 181 21.05 -32.62 14.01
N ASN A 182 20.85 -33.90 14.36
CA ASN A 182 19.51 -34.50 14.42
C ASN A 182 18.54 -33.74 15.35
N ASP A 183 19.05 -33.26 16.48
CA ASP A 183 18.32 -32.62 17.59
C ASP A 183 18.61 -31.12 17.72
N LYS A 184 19.39 -30.54 16.79
CA LYS A 184 19.78 -29.13 16.80
C LYS A 184 19.44 -28.45 15.49
N TYR A 185 18.63 -27.39 15.55
CA TYR A 185 18.09 -26.76 14.35
C TYR A 185 17.56 -25.35 14.57
N LEU A 186 17.43 -24.61 13.47
CA LEU A 186 16.54 -23.46 13.33
C LEU A 186 15.28 -23.93 12.61
N GLU A 187 14.10 -23.62 13.13
CA GLU A 187 12.81 -24.01 12.59
C GLU A 187 12.02 -22.77 12.17
N TYR A 188 11.57 -22.79 10.91
CA TYR A 188 10.49 -21.96 10.40
C TYR A 188 9.22 -22.81 10.40
N ARG A 189 8.29 -22.49 11.30
CA ARG A 189 7.03 -23.23 11.44
C ARG A 189 5.89 -22.39 10.89
N TYR A 190 5.30 -22.85 9.78
CA TYR A 190 4.11 -22.28 9.16
C TYR A 190 2.90 -23.09 9.59
N GLU A 191 1.85 -22.44 10.09
CA GLU A 191 0.57 -23.05 10.40
C GLU A 191 -0.57 -22.27 9.74
N MET A 192 -1.30 -22.96 8.86
CA MET A 192 -2.39 -22.39 8.07
C MET A 192 -3.72 -22.93 8.57
N LYS A 193 -4.61 -22.01 8.98
CA LYS A 193 -5.98 -22.31 9.38
C LYS A 193 -6.89 -22.40 8.16
N PRO A 194 -7.98 -23.19 8.21
CA PRO A 194 -8.98 -23.21 7.14
C PRO A 194 -9.58 -21.82 6.88
N ASP A 195 -9.84 -21.49 5.61
CA ASP A 195 -10.50 -20.24 5.17
C ASP A 195 -9.88 -18.92 5.69
N GLU A 196 -8.59 -18.92 6.09
CA GLU A 196 -7.89 -17.74 6.59
C GLU A 196 -6.71 -17.32 5.70
N TYR A 197 -6.46 -16.02 5.64
CA TYR A 197 -5.31 -15.42 4.95
C TYR A 197 -4.11 -15.18 5.88
N MET A 198 -4.31 -15.34 7.19
CA MET A 198 -3.26 -15.25 8.19
C MET A 198 -2.59 -16.61 8.35
N VAL A 199 -1.26 -16.63 8.28
CA VAL A 199 -0.44 -17.80 8.58
C VAL A 199 0.29 -17.56 9.89
N ASP A 200 0.12 -18.45 10.86
CA ASP A 200 0.91 -18.43 12.08
C ASP A 200 2.34 -18.85 11.72
N PHE A 201 3.31 -17.94 11.91
CA PHE A 201 4.69 -18.11 11.46
C PHE A 201 5.63 -17.97 12.66
N ASN A 202 6.27 -19.06 13.08
CA ASN A 202 7.19 -19.01 14.21
C ASN A 202 8.62 -19.30 13.76
N ILE A 203 9.56 -18.56 14.35
CA ILE A 203 11.00 -18.80 14.20
C ILE A 203 11.53 -19.23 15.55
N GLN A 204 11.95 -20.48 15.65
CA GLN A 204 12.44 -21.06 16.89
C GLN A 204 13.72 -21.83 16.63
N SER A 205 14.65 -21.83 17.58
CA SER A 205 15.80 -22.73 17.49
C SER A 205 15.96 -23.57 18.73
N GLN A 206 16.62 -24.70 18.54
CA GLN A 206 16.96 -25.64 19.59
C GLN A 206 18.43 -26.01 19.47
N GLY A 207 19.20 -25.78 20.53
CA GLY A 207 20.60 -26.19 20.66
C GLY A 207 21.54 -25.49 19.69
N LEU A 208 21.16 -24.34 19.12
CA LEU A 208 22.01 -23.53 18.25
C LEU A 208 22.95 -22.60 19.01
N ASN A 209 22.75 -22.42 20.32
CA ASN A 209 23.70 -21.72 21.19
C ASN A 209 25.15 -22.28 21.11
N SER A 210 25.31 -23.55 20.70
CA SER A 210 26.62 -24.16 20.49
C SER A 210 27.29 -23.74 19.18
N SER A 211 26.51 -23.34 18.16
CA SER A 211 26.98 -23.10 16.79
C SER A 211 26.91 -21.63 16.36
N LEU A 212 25.99 -20.85 16.94
CA LEU A 212 25.85 -19.41 16.70
C LEU A 212 26.85 -18.59 17.50
N ASN A 213 27.30 -17.49 16.91
CA ASN A 213 28.07 -16.45 17.59
C ASN A 213 27.12 -15.38 18.13
N THR A 214 26.79 -15.47 19.42
CA THR A 214 25.87 -14.53 20.10
C THR A 214 26.42 -13.12 20.26
N SER A 215 27.72 -12.90 19.99
CA SER A 215 28.33 -11.57 19.99
C SER A 215 28.12 -10.81 18.68
N GLN A 216 27.76 -11.52 17.60
CA GLN A 216 27.40 -10.92 16.31
C GLN A 216 25.89 -10.69 16.26
N GLN A 217 25.49 -9.53 15.75
CA GLN A 217 24.09 -9.20 15.57
C GLN A 217 23.49 -10.10 14.49
N VAL A 218 22.33 -10.68 14.79
CA VAL A 218 21.53 -11.42 13.82
C VAL A 218 20.62 -10.42 13.12
N GLY A 219 20.60 -10.42 11.79
CA GLY A 219 19.77 -9.51 10.99
C GLY A 219 18.65 -10.25 10.28
N LEU A 220 17.44 -9.71 10.32
CA LEU A 220 16.33 -10.06 9.45
C LEU A 220 16.27 -9.07 8.28
N ASP A 221 16.32 -9.59 7.06
CA ASP A 221 16.02 -8.85 5.83
C ASP A 221 14.76 -9.44 5.19
N TRP A 222 13.69 -8.64 5.16
CA TRP A 222 12.45 -8.98 4.47
C TRP A 222 12.16 -7.96 3.38
N ASN A 223 11.95 -8.42 2.15
CA ASN A 223 11.66 -7.56 1.01
C ASN A 223 10.57 -8.11 0.10
N LEU A 224 9.89 -7.19 -0.58
CA LEU A 224 8.86 -7.48 -1.57
C LEU A 224 8.85 -6.42 -2.65
N LYS A 225 8.97 -6.86 -3.89
CA LYS A 225 8.74 -6.09 -5.10
C LYS A 225 7.31 -6.29 -5.56
N GLY A 226 6.46 -5.29 -5.35
CA GLY A 226 5.03 -5.34 -5.61
C GLY A 226 4.72 -5.45 -7.10
N TYR A 227 3.97 -6.47 -7.48
CA TYR A 227 3.46 -6.62 -8.84
C TYR A 227 2.33 -5.63 -9.12
N ARG A 228 2.17 -5.22 -10.38
CA ARG A 228 0.94 -4.58 -10.82
C ARG A 228 -0.20 -5.62 -10.88
N HIS A 229 -1.33 -5.31 -10.27
CA HIS A 229 -2.54 -6.14 -10.31
C HIS A 229 -3.72 -5.44 -10.98
N GLU A 230 -3.68 -4.11 -11.10
CA GLU A 230 -4.76 -3.29 -11.61
C GLU A 230 -4.46 -2.69 -12.98
N LYS A 231 -5.52 -2.32 -13.70
CA LYS A 231 -5.41 -1.79 -15.06
C LYS A 231 -4.64 -0.46 -15.12
N SER A 232 -4.71 0.39 -14.10
CA SER A 232 -3.95 1.65 -14.06
C SER A 232 -2.80 1.53 -13.07
N ILE A 233 -1.59 1.37 -13.59
CA ILE A 233 -0.40 1.27 -12.74
C ILE A 233 -0.17 2.55 -11.92
N LYS A 234 -0.39 3.71 -12.54
CA LYS A 234 -0.29 5.00 -11.86
C LYS A 234 -1.23 5.06 -10.65
N TYR A 235 -2.47 4.64 -10.85
CA TYR A 235 -3.47 4.66 -9.79
C TYR A 235 -3.15 3.66 -8.68
N GLU A 236 -2.76 2.44 -9.06
CA GLU A 236 -2.36 1.40 -8.11
C GLU A 236 -1.15 1.84 -7.28
N ASN A 237 -0.15 2.45 -7.92
CA ASN A 237 1.05 2.96 -7.26
C ASN A 237 0.74 4.07 -6.26
N GLN A 238 -0.21 4.96 -6.57
CA GLN A 238 -0.69 6.01 -5.65
C GLN A 238 -1.41 5.46 -4.40
N HIS A 239 -1.78 4.19 -4.41
CA HIS A 239 -2.39 3.48 -3.27
C HIS A 239 -1.49 2.35 -2.74
N THR A 240 -0.22 2.32 -3.15
CA THR A 240 0.79 1.34 -2.74
C THR A 240 1.81 2.02 -1.82
N GLU A 241 1.91 1.53 -0.59
CA GLU A 241 2.54 2.21 0.54
C GLU A 241 3.09 1.21 1.55
N LEU A 242 4.12 1.58 2.31
CA LEU A 242 4.57 0.81 3.47
C LEU A 242 3.91 1.41 4.72
N TYR A 243 3.17 0.60 5.47
CA TYR A 243 2.59 0.95 6.77
C TYR A 243 3.29 0.18 7.89
N TYR A 244 3.33 0.76 9.07
CA TYR A 244 3.85 0.09 10.26
C TYR A 244 3.19 0.59 11.53
N GLU A 245 3.17 -0.26 12.55
CA GLU A 245 2.71 0.08 13.90
C GLU A 245 3.89 0.13 14.87
N LYS A 246 3.92 1.19 15.68
CA LYS A 246 4.85 1.42 16.78
C LYS A 246 4.20 1.10 18.12
N GLU A 247 4.90 1.38 19.22
CA GLU A 247 4.35 1.42 20.57
C GLU A 247 3.01 2.20 20.63
N ASP A 248 2.14 1.83 21.58
CA ASP A 248 0.83 2.45 21.82
C ASP A 248 -0.14 2.44 20.62
N GLU A 249 -0.08 1.39 19.77
CA GLU A 249 -0.94 1.23 18.59
C GLU A 249 -0.83 2.38 17.57
N LYS A 250 0.28 3.13 17.60
CA LYS A 250 0.49 4.28 16.71
C LYS A 250 0.86 3.79 15.32
N ILE A 251 0.01 4.14 14.35
CA ILE A 251 0.22 3.82 12.94
C ILE A 251 0.95 4.95 12.22
N ASP A 252 1.95 4.57 11.43
CA ASP A 252 2.72 5.47 10.57
C ASP A 252 2.93 4.82 9.20
N TYR A 253 3.38 5.60 8.23
CA TYR A 253 3.55 5.13 6.84
C TYR A 253 4.61 5.93 6.09
N LEU A 254 5.19 5.30 5.07
CA LEU A 254 6.14 5.95 4.16
C LEU A 254 5.44 6.63 2.96
N SER A 255 6.15 7.54 2.29
CA SER A 255 5.66 8.33 1.16
C SER A 255 4.97 7.51 0.07
N MET A 256 3.81 8.00 -0.37
CA MET A 256 3.07 7.44 -1.52
C MET A 256 3.75 7.81 -2.85
N ALA A 257 4.41 8.95 -2.94
CA ALA A 257 4.82 9.55 -4.21
C ALA A 257 6.30 9.36 -4.54
N SER A 258 7.15 9.29 -3.53
CA SER A 258 8.62 9.28 -3.67
C SER A 258 9.22 8.03 -3.03
N ASP A 259 10.51 7.85 -3.28
CA ASP A 259 11.36 6.97 -2.48
C ASP A 259 11.41 7.55 -1.05
N ASP A 260 11.36 6.68 -0.04
CA ASP A 260 11.30 7.09 1.37
C ASP A 260 11.81 5.98 2.29
N SER A 261 12.31 6.36 3.46
CA SER A 261 12.88 5.44 4.44
C SER A 261 12.78 5.98 5.85
N ALA A 262 12.63 5.09 6.82
CA ALA A 262 12.60 5.41 8.24
C ALA A 262 13.40 4.38 9.04
N ILE A 263 13.87 4.79 10.22
CA ILE A 263 14.41 3.88 11.23
C ILE A 263 13.59 4.08 12.48
N GLU A 264 12.97 3.01 12.95
CA GLU A 264 12.00 3.06 14.04
C GLU A 264 12.30 1.96 15.07
N ASN A 265 11.86 2.16 16.30
CA ASN A 265 11.97 1.17 17.37
C ASN A 265 10.57 0.70 17.78
N ASP A 266 10.53 -0.44 18.47
CA ASP A 266 9.29 -1.10 18.91
C ASP A 266 8.24 -1.24 17.81
N VAL A 267 8.65 -1.72 16.63
CA VAL A 267 7.73 -1.93 15.50
C VAL A 267 7.04 -3.29 15.62
N ASN A 268 5.73 -3.27 15.91
CA ASN A 268 4.93 -4.48 16.18
C ASN A 268 4.46 -5.20 14.91
N TRP A 269 4.21 -4.44 13.84
CA TRP A 269 3.99 -5.02 12.51
C TRP A 269 4.42 -4.07 11.40
N VAL A 270 4.75 -4.67 10.25
CA VAL A 270 5.08 -3.96 9.00
C VAL A 270 4.22 -4.53 7.89
N ALA A 271 3.56 -3.65 7.14
CA ALA A 271 2.70 -3.99 6.02
C ALA A 271 3.28 -3.44 4.72
N PHE A 272 3.60 -4.34 3.81
CA PHE A 272 3.82 -4.04 2.40
C PHE A 272 2.45 -4.02 1.72
N LYS A 273 1.83 -2.83 1.69
CA LYS A 273 0.47 -2.63 1.20
C LYS A 273 0.49 -2.20 -0.27
N GLN A 274 -0.17 -2.98 -1.11
CA GLN A 274 -0.62 -2.59 -2.44
C GLN A 274 -2.07 -2.07 -2.35
N GLN A 275 -2.64 -1.60 -3.46
CA GLN A 275 -3.99 -0.99 -3.46
C GLN A 275 -5.05 -1.88 -2.77
N PHE A 276 -5.20 -3.13 -3.21
CA PHE A 276 -6.22 -4.06 -2.71
C PHE A 276 -5.69 -5.25 -1.94
N PHE A 277 -4.37 -5.40 -1.80
CA PHE A 277 -3.75 -6.55 -1.17
C PHE A 277 -2.57 -6.11 -0.31
N SER A 278 -2.24 -6.90 0.71
CA SER A 278 -1.08 -6.65 1.55
C SER A 278 -0.37 -7.94 1.93
N SER A 279 0.93 -7.81 2.14
CA SER A 279 1.74 -8.76 2.91
C SER A 279 2.11 -8.07 4.23
N ILE A 280 1.67 -8.61 5.37
CA ILE A 280 1.88 -8.00 6.69
C ILE A 280 2.60 -9.00 7.58
N LEU A 281 3.74 -8.59 8.13
CA LEU A 281 4.51 -9.35 9.09
C LEU A 281 4.29 -8.74 10.47
N ILE A 282 3.74 -9.54 11.38
CA ILE A 282 3.36 -9.16 12.74
C ILE A 282 4.25 -9.95 13.70
N THR A 283 4.75 -9.32 14.75
CA THR A 283 5.60 -9.95 15.77
C THR A 283 5.04 -9.69 17.16
N GLU A 284 5.12 -10.67 18.05
CA GLU A 284 4.81 -10.45 19.48
C GLU A 284 5.94 -9.70 20.22
N LYS A 285 7.12 -9.64 19.62
CA LYS A 285 8.28 -8.90 20.12
C LYS A 285 8.61 -7.80 19.10
N GLY A 286 8.34 -6.55 19.47
CA GLY A 286 8.59 -5.40 18.61
C GLY A 286 10.01 -5.38 18.03
N PHE A 287 10.12 -4.95 16.78
CA PHE A 287 11.41 -4.80 16.12
C PHE A 287 12.06 -3.47 16.50
N ASP A 288 13.25 -3.56 17.10
CA ASP A 288 14.09 -2.39 17.37
C ASP A 288 15.05 -2.13 16.21
N ASN A 289 15.42 -0.86 16.01
CA ASN A 289 16.22 -0.39 14.88
C ASN A 289 15.73 -0.97 13.53
N ALA A 290 14.41 -1.00 13.36
CA ALA A 290 13.78 -1.44 12.13
C ALA A 290 13.99 -0.38 11.04
N SER A 291 14.90 -0.67 10.12
CA SER A 291 15.10 0.12 8.91
C SER A 291 14.04 -0.28 7.88
N LEU A 292 13.14 0.65 7.60
CA LEU A 292 12.04 0.54 6.67
C LEU A 292 12.37 1.36 5.43
N ALA A 293 12.13 0.82 4.25
CA ALA A 293 12.29 1.58 3.00
C ALA A 293 11.24 1.20 1.95
N SER A 294 10.91 2.17 1.12
CA SER A 294 9.97 2.02 0.01
C SER A 294 10.51 2.78 -1.21
N ASP A 295 10.89 2.07 -2.26
CA ASP A 295 11.37 2.64 -3.51
C ASP A 295 10.26 2.59 -4.57
N ASN A 296 9.97 3.74 -5.18
CA ASN A 296 8.98 3.87 -6.24
C ASN A 296 9.60 3.43 -7.59
N LEU A 297 9.09 2.36 -8.19
CA LEU A 297 9.59 1.81 -9.45
C LEU A 297 8.86 2.36 -10.68
N VAL A 298 7.75 3.07 -10.48
CA VAL A 298 7.01 3.76 -11.54
C VAL A 298 7.63 5.15 -11.71
N LYS A 299 8.70 5.25 -12.52
CA LYS A 299 9.42 6.50 -12.78
C LYS A 299 8.83 7.31 -13.95
N ASP A 300 8.19 6.64 -14.90
CA ASP A 300 7.48 7.25 -16.02
C ASP A 300 6.08 6.64 -16.11
N GLU A 301 5.06 7.49 -16.11
CA GLU A 301 3.66 7.09 -16.15
C GLU A 301 3.23 6.57 -17.53
N GLU A 302 4.00 6.87 -18.60
CA GLU A 302 3.71 6.41 -19.96
C GLU A 302 4.38 5.06 -20.29
N ILE A 303 5.30 4.59 -19.44
CA ILE A 303 5.94 3.28 -19.59
C ILE A 303 5.16 2.26 -18.77
N ASP A 304 4.66 1.23 -19.46
CA ASP A 304 4.06 0.09 -18.78
C ASP A 304 5.14 -0.71 -18.03
N THR A 305 5.14 -0.62 -16.70
CA THR A 305 6.00 -1.43 -15.84
C THR A 305 5.22 -2.56 -15.18
N VAL A 306 5.92 -3.65 -14.88
CA VAL A 306 5.34 -4.83 -14.23
C VAL A 306 5.24 -4.65 -12.70
N PHE A 307 6.00 -3.70 -12.15
CA PHE A 307 6.15 -3.51 -10.71
C PHE A 307 5.79 -2.08 -10.29
N THR A 308 5.20 -1.96 -9.10
CA THR A 308 4.79 -0.68 -8.50
C THR A 308 5.90 -0.12 -7.61
N LYS A 309 6.14 -0.78 -6.48
CA LYS A 309 7.16 -0.39 -5.48
C LYS A 309 7.99 -1.58 -5.01
N GLU A 310 9.19 -1.29 -4.52
CA GLU A 310 10.00 -2.25 -3.77
C GLU A 310 10.04 -1.85 -2.30
N PHE A 311 9.73 -2.80 -1.42
CA PHE A 311 9.64 -2.59 0.02
C PHE A 311 10.73 -3.37 0.75
N TYR A 312 11.22 -2.79 1.84
CA TYR A 312 12.26 -3.39 2.67
C TYR A 312 11.94 -3.20 4.16
N LEU A 313 12.19 -4.26 4.92
CA LEU A 313 12.37 -4.25 6.37
C LEU A 313 13.73 -4.90 6.65
N LYS A 314 14.63 -4.16 7.30
CA LYS A 314 15.87 -4.68 7.85
C LYS A 314 15.92 -4.39 9.34
N THR A 315 16.01 -5.43 10.17
CA THR A 315 15.99 -5.27 11.63
C THR A 315 16.82 -6.34 12.31
N PRO A 316 17.51 -6.00 13.41
CA PRO A 316 18.14 -7.01 14.24
C PRO A 316 17.14 -7.91 14.95
N LEU A 317 17.46 -9.20 15.03
CA LEU A 317 16.79 -10.16 15.89
C LEU A 317 17.63 -10.40 17.14
N VAL A 318 16.97 -10.36 18.30
CA VAL A 318 17.55 -10.63 19.61
C VAL A 318 17.41 -12.13 19.91
N LEU A 319 18.52 -12.76 20.28
CA LEU A 319 18.53 -14.15 20.72
C LEU A 319 18.29 -14.21 22.23
N GLU A 320 17.41 -15.12 22.66
CA GLU A 320 17.17 -15.41 24.07
C GLU A 320 17.99 -16.61 24.50
N ASN A 321 18.93 -16.42 25.43
CA ASN A 321 19.86 -17.47 25.87
C ASN A 321 20.65 -18.13 24.70
N GLY A 322 20.90 -17.37 23.64
CA GLY A 322 21.57 -17.84 22.43
C GLY A 322 20.70 -18.63 21.46
N GLU A 323 19.37 -18.59 21.62
CA GLU A 323 18.40 -19.24 20.74
C GLU A 323 17.41 -18.23 20.14
N PHE A 324 16.88 -18.55 18.96
CA PHE A 324 15.78 -17.85 18.33
C PHE A 324 14.46 -18.22 19.01
N ASN A 325 13.65 -17.21 19.30
CA ASN A 325 12.30 -17.40 19.84
C ASN A 325 11.40 -16.23 19.42
N TYR A 326 10.92 -16.25 18.18
CA TYR A 326 10.00 -15.26 17.64
C TYR A 326 8.67 -15.93 17.28
N LYS A 327 7.60 -15.41 17.88
CA LYS A 327 6.22 -15.75 17.53
C LYS A 327 5.70 -14.65 16.62
N MET A 328 5.32 -15.02 15.41
CA MET A 328 4.92 -14.08 14.38
C MET A 328 3.64 -14.55 13.70
N ASN A 329 2.99 -13.61 13.03
CA ASN A 329 1.89 -13.90 12.11
C ASN A 329 2.20 -13.24 10.78
N TRP A 330 1.93 -13.94 9.69
CA TRP A 330 2.15 -13.44 8.34
C TRP A 330 0.83 -13.41 7.58
N TYR A 331 0.28 -12.22 7.39
CA TYR A 331 -0.91 -12.00 6.59
C TYR A 331 -0.54 -11.87 5.13
N ILE A 332 -1.19 -12.63 4.25
CA ILE A 332 -1.01 -12.54 2.80
C ILE A 332 -2.40 -12.60 2.16
N GLY A 333 -2.97 -11.44 1.84
CA GLY A 333 -4.38 -11.42 1.48
C GLY A 333 -4.95 -10.06 1.07
N PRO A 334 -6.28 -10.00 0.89
CA PRO A 334 -6.99 -8.79 0.49
C PRO A 334 -7.06 -7.72 1.58
N ASN A 335 -7.11 -6.46 1.19
CA ASN A 335 -7.35 -5.31 2.07
C ASN A 335 -8.86 -5.17 2.33
N ASP A 336 -9.45 -6.13 3.05
CA ASP A 336 -10.84 -6.10 3.46
C ASP A 336 -10.97 -5.78 4.95
N TYR A 337 -11.77 -4.76 5.29
CA TYR A 337 -11.89 -4.28 6.66
C TYR A 337 -12.47 -5.34 7.61
N GLN A 338 -13.44 -6.14 7.16
CA GLN A 338 -14.06 -7.17 7.99
C GLN A 338 -13.12 -8.35 8.23
N ILE A 339 -12.32 -8.72 7.23
CA ILE A 339 -11.29 -9.75 7.37
C ILE A 339 -10.21 -9.27 8.34
N LEU A 340 -9.62 -8.09 8.11
CA LEU A 340 -8.52 -7.59 8.92
C LEU A 340 -8.94 -7.29 10.37
N LYS A 341 -10.18 -6.86 10.59
CA LYS A 341 -10.72 -6.61 11.94
C LYS A 341 -10.81 -7.87 12.80
N LYS A 342 -10.99 -9.07 12.21
CA LYS A 342 -11.13 -10.33 12.96
C LYS A 342 -9.87 -10.76 13.69
N TYR A 343 -8.70 -10.39 13.18
CA TYR A 343 -7.42 -10.88 13.71
C TYR A 343 -6.97 -10.19 15.01
N ASP A 344 -7.61 -9.10 15.43
CA ASP A 344 -7.32 -8.39 16.70
C ASP A 344 -5.84 -8.01 16.92
N ARG A 345 -5.13 -7.66 15.84
CA ARG A 345 -3.72 -7.22 15.84
C ARG A 345 -3.54 -5.79 15.33
N ASN A 346 -4.61 -4.99 15.41
CA ASN A 346 -4.71 -3.63 14.85
C ASN A 346 -4.40 -3.45 13.34
N ILE A 347 -4.12 -4.53 12.58
CA ILE A 347 -3.80 -4.49 11.15
C ILE A 347 -4.93 -3.94 10.24
N LYS A 348 -6.16 -3.82 10.76
CA LYS A 348 -7.28 -3.15 10.07
C LYS A 348 -6.98 -1.69 9.69
N GLU A 349 -6.02 -1.06 10.37
CA GLU A 349 -5.60 0.32 10.14
C GLU A 349 -4.78 0.50 8.84
N VAL A 350 -4.28 -0.59 8.24
CA VAL A 350 -3.65 -0.56 6.90
C VAL A 350 -4.58 -0.03 5.81
N ILE A 351 -5.90 -0.11 6.04
CA ILE A 351 -6.91 0.45 5.15
C ILE A 351 -7.05 1.94 5.43
N ASN A 352 -6.61 2.75 4.48
CA ASN A 352 -6.71 4.20 4.55
C ASN A 352 -8.17 4.67 4.36
N LEU A 353 -8.96 4.61 5.42
CA LEU A 353 -10.33 5.11 5.48
C LEU A 353 -10.41 6.64 5.69
N GLY A 354 -9.28 7.35 5.64
CA GLY A 354 -9.20 8.79 5.93
C GLY A 354 -8.97 9.11 7.41
N TRP A 355 -8.54 10.34 7.67
CA TRP A 355 -8.13 10.80 9.00
C TRP A 355 -9.31 11.32 9.83
N GLY A 356 -9.21 11.20 11.16
CA GLY A 356 -10.15 11.79 12.13
C GLY A 356 -11.62 11.46 11.84
N ILE A 357 -12.43 12.50 11.62
CA ILE A 357 -13.87 12.36 11.39
C ILE A 357 -14.20 11.53 10.14
N PHE A 358 -13.35 11.53 9.11
CA PHE A 358 -13.63 10.81 7.85
C PHE A 358 -13.52 9.30 8.05
N GLY A 359 -12.47 8.85 8.75
CA GLY A 359 -12.31 7.46 9.15
C GLY A 359 -13.43 6.99 10.07
N PHE A 360 -13.84 7.84 11.03
CA PHE A 360 -14.98 7.54 11.91
C PHE A 360 -16.29 7.33 11.14
N ILE A 361 -16.61 8.22 10.19
CA ILE A 361 -17.81 8.11 9.35
C ILE A 361 -17.73 6.84 8.49
N ASN A 362 -16.57 6.54 7.90
CA ASN A 362 -16.39 5.35 7.07
C ASN A 362 -16.61 4.05 7.86
N ARG A 363 -16.01 3.93 9.05
CA ARG A 363 -16.13 2.75 9.92
C ARG A 363 -17.52 2.56 10.49
N THR A 364 -18.18 3.65 10.88
CA THR A 364 -19.44 3.60 11.64
C THR A 364 -20.67 3.65 10.74
N VAL A 365 -20.59 4.32 9.60
CA VAL A 365 -21.74 4.57 8.71
C VAL A 365 -21.58 3.85 7.38
N PHE A 366 -20.54 4.17 6.60
CA PHE A 366 -20.45 3.68 5.22
C PHE A 366 -20.21 2.18 5.11
N ILE A 367 -19.27 1.61 5.86
CA ILE A 367 -18.99 0.17 5.82
C ILE A 367 -20.23 -0.65 6.24
N PRO A 368 -20.90 -0.37 7.38
CA PRO A 368 -22.10 -1.12 7.77
C PRO A 368 -23.26 -0.98 6.77
N VAL A 369 -23.53 0.24 6.29
CA VAL A 369 -24.61 0.46 5.31
C VAL A 369 -24.29 -0.24 3.99
N PHE A 370 -23.06 -0.15 3.50
CA PHE A 370 -22.65 -0.83 2.27
C PHE A 370 -22.78 -2.36 2.41
N ASN A 371 -22.33 -2.93 3.53
CA ASN A 371 -22.46 -4.36 3.78
C ASN A 371 -23.92 -4.81 3.89
N LEU A 372 -24.78 -4.00 4.50
CA LEU A 372 -26.22 -4.25 4.54
C LEU A 372 -26.80 -4.28 3.13
N LEU A 373 -26.49 -3.28 2.30
CA LEU A 373 -27.00 -3.22 0.93
C LEU A 373 -26.47 -4.36 0.06
N LYS A 374 -25.20 -4.73 0.20
CA LYS A 374 -24.57 -5.89 -0.46
C LYS A 374 -25.27 -7.21 -0.12
N GLY A 375 -25.80 -7.35 1.09
CA GLY A 375 -26.58 -8.51 1.50
C GLY A 375 -27.92 -8.67 0.75
N PHE A 376 -28.50 -7.58 0.23
CA PHE A 376 -29.81 -7.59 -0.45
C PHE A 376 -29.71 -7.41 -1.97
N ILE A 377 -28.66 -6.75 -2.47
CA ILE A 377 -28.54 -6.31 -3.86
C ILE A 377 -27.28 -6.91 -4.48
N GLY A 378 -27.42 -7.65 -5.58
CA GLY A 378 -26.27 -8.25 -6.26
C GLY A 378 -25.47 -7.31 -7.17
N SER A 379 -26.01 -6.14 -7.52
CA SER A 379 -25.35 -5.16 -8.39
C SER A 379 -24.69 -4.04 -7.59
N TYR A 380 -23.36 -3.98 -7.62
CA TYR A 380 -22.58 -2.97 -6.91
C TYR A 380 -22.85 -1.53 -7.38
N GLY A 381 -23.14 -1.32 -8.67
CA GLY A 381 -23.52 0.01 -9.16
C GLY A 381 -24.87 0.47 -8.59
N LEU A 382 -25.84 -0.43 -8.44
CA LEU A 382 -27.11 -0.11 -7.76
C LEU A 382 -26.90 0.19 -6.27
N ILE A 383 -25.97 -0.53 -5.61
CA ILE A 383 -25.59 -0.24 -4.22
C ILE A 383 -25.05 1.19 -4.11
N ILE A 384 -24.16 1.62 -5.02
CA ILE A 384 -23.62 2.98 -5.04
C ILE A 384 -24.75 4.00 -5.22
N ILE A 385 -25.65 3.79 -6.19
CA ILE A 385 -26.80 4.69 -6.41
C ILE A 385 -27.65 4.78 -5.15
N LEU A 386 -28.01 3.65 -4.53
CA LEU A 386 -28.83 3.63 -3.34
C LEU A 386 -28.12 4.30 -2.15
N LEU A 387 -26.82 4.09 -2.00
CA LEU A 387 -26.00 4.77 -1.00
C LEU A 387 -26.05 6.29 -1.20
N THR A 388 -25.95 6.78 -2.44
CA THR A 388 -26.08 8.22 -2.72
C THR A 388 -27.48 8.74 -2.39
N ILE A 389 -28.54 7.97 -2.66
CA ILE A 389 -29.92 8.34 -2.31
C ILE A 389 -30.08 8.44 -0.78
N ILE A 390 -29.59 7.45 -0.04
CA ILE A 390 -29.62 7.44 1.43
C ILE A 390 -28.91 8.68 1.98
N VAL A 391 -27.69 8.95 1.52
CA VAL A 391 -26.93 10.14 1.92
C VAL A 391 -27.69 11.44 1.59
N ARG A 392 -28.30 11.52 0.40
CA ARG A 392 -29.10 12.68 -0.02
C ARG A 392 -30.34 12.87 0.85
N ILE A 393 -31.01 11.80 1.25
CA ILE A 393 -32.17 11.85 2.15
C ILE A 393 -31.74 12.35 3.53
N PHE A 394 -30.67 11.80 4.10
CA PHE A 394 -30.14 12.26 5.40
C PHE A 394 -29.68 13.72 5.37
N MET A 395 -29.11 14.18 4.26
CA MET A 395 -28.71 15.58 4.08
C MET A 395 -29.85 16.51 3.62
N SER A 396 -31.01 15.97 3.21
CA SER A 396 -32.13 16.75 2.68
C SER A 396 -32.64 17.88 3.60
N PRO A 397 -32.78 17.71 4.95
CA PRO A 397 -33.24 18.81 5.80
C PRO A 397 -32.23 19.97 5.83
N LEU A 398 -30.94 19.67 5.69
CA LEU A 398 -29.87 20.65 5.66
C LEU A 398 -29.85 21.41 4.33
N VAL A 399 -29.97 20.67 3.22
CA VAL A 399 -30.07 21.25 1.87
C VAL A 399 -31.33 22.14 1.76
N TYR A 400 -32.46 21.69 2.30
CA TYR A 400 -33.72 22.45 2.28
C TYR A 400 -33.59 23.80 3.00
N LYS A 401 -32.97 23.83 4.19
CA LYS A 401 -32.74 25.09 4.93
C LYS A 401 -31.89 26.08 4.15
N SER A 402 -30.86 25.60 3.44
CA SER A 402 -30.05 26.47 2.59
C SER A 402 -30.81 26.96 1.37
N TYR A 403 -31.59 26.09 0.72
CA TYR A 403 -32.44 26.48 -0.40
C TYR A 403 -33.41 27.60 0.00
N LEU A 404 -34.05 27.49 1.17
CA LEU A 404 -34.92 28.53 1.71
C LEU A 404 -34.17 29.85 1.93
N SER A 405 -32.95 29.79 2.49
CA SER A 405 -32.11 30.98 2.69
C SER A 405 -31.73 31.65 1.35
N SER A 406 -31.35 30.87 0.35
CA SER A 406 -31.05 31.36 -1.01
C SER A 406 -32.27 31.98 -1.68
N ALA A 407 -33.46 31.40 -1.50
CA ALA A 407 -34.70 31.96 -2.02
C ALA A 407 -35.01 33.32 -1.37
N LYS A 408 -34.85 33.45 -0.04
CA LYS A 408 -35.01 34.73 0.66
C LYS A 408 -33.97 35.77 0.20
N MET A 409 -32.72 35.38 -0.02
CA MET A 409 -31.70 36.28 -0.55
C MET A 409 -32.06 36.82 -1.95
N LYS A 410 -32.67 35.98 -2.80
CA LYS A 410 -33.15 36.39 -4.12
C LYS A 410 -34.23 37.47 -4.04
N VAL A 411 -35.10 37.41 -3.03
CA VAL A 411 -36.14 38.42 -2.77
C VAL A 411 -35.54 39.74 -2.26
N LEU A 412 -34.47 39.69 -1.46
CA LEU A 412 -33.79 40.88 -0.92
C LEU A 412 -32.84 41.57 -1.91
N LYS A 413 -32.51 40.92 -3.04
CA LYS A 413 -31.62 41.46 -4.08
C LYS A 413 -31.96 42.88 -4.54
N PRO A 414 -33.22 43.24 -4.89
CA PRO A 414 -33.57 44.61 -5.28
C PRO A 414 -33.26 45.65 -4.19
N GLU A 415 -33.58 45.35 -2.92
CA GLU A 415 -33.31 46.25 -1.80
C GLU A 415 -31.80 46.43 -1.56
N MET A 416 -31.02 45.36 -1.73
CA MET A 416 -29.54 45.45 -1.69
C MET A 416 -28.99 46.30 -2.85
N GLU A 417 -29.59 46.22 -4.04
CA GLU A 417 -29.22 47.07 -5.18
C GLU A 417 -29.57 48.55 -4.94
N GLU A 418 -30.65 48.85 -4.22
CA GLU A 418 -30.95 50.21 -3.77
C GLU A 418 -29.92 50.76 -2.78
N ILE A 419 -29.50 49.96 -1.80
CA ILE A 419 -28.41 50.32 -0.87
C ILE A 419 -27.11 50.61 -1.65
N ASN A 420 -26.79 49.77 -2.63
CA ASN A 420 -25.62 49.96 -3.50
C ASN A 420 -25.70 51.26 -4.32
N LYS A 421 -26.89 51.64 -4.80
CA LYS A 421 -27.13 52.89 -5.55
C LYS A 421 -27.10 54.14 -4.65
N ARG A 422 -27.57 54.05 -3.41
CA ARG A 422 -27.55 55.16 -2.43
C ARG A 422 -26.14 55.47 -1.92
N LEU A 423 -25.27 54.46 -1.84
CA LEU A 423 -23.93 54.57 -1.28
C LEU A 423 -22.82 54.18 -2.29
N PRO A 424 -22.62 54.92 -3.41
CA PRO A 424 -21.58 54.63 -4.38
C PRO A 424 -20.16 54.99 -3.87
N GLY A 425 -19.12 54.50 -4.54
CA GLY A 425 -17.71 54.81 -4.26
C GLY A 425 -17.00 53.86 -3.27
N LYS A 426 -15.67 53.79 -3.30
CA LYS A 426 -14.87 52.92 -2.42
C LYS A 426 -14.89 53.39 -0.95
N GLU A 427 -15.04 54.70 -0.72
CA GLU A 427 -15.06 55.31 0.62
C GLU A 427 -16.27 54.88 1.47
N ASN A 428 -17.41 54.58 0.82
CA ASN A 428 -18.63 54.12 1.48
C ASN A 428 -18.74 52.59 1.57
N ALA A 429 -17.71 51.84 1.18
CA ALA A 429 -17.76 50.38 1.13
C ALA A 429 -18.10 49.75 2.49
N MET A 430 -17.55 50.30 3.58
CA MET A 430 -17.79 49.80 4.94
C MET A 430 -19.25 50.04 5.39
N LYS A 431 -19.78 51.25 5.17
CA LYS A 431 -21.18 51.58 5.48
C LYS A 431 -22.16 50.75 4.66
N ARG A 432 -21.86 50.55 3.37
CA ARG A 432 -22.64 49.70 2.47
C ARG A 432 -22.67 48.24 2.95
N GLN A 433 -21.53 47.70 3.38
CA GLN A 433 -21.46 46.36 3.96
C GLN A 433 -22.29 46.25 5.25
N GLN A 434 -22.21 47.26 6.13
CA GLN A 434 -22.99 47.31 7.38
C GLN A 434 -24.50 47.37 7.13
N GLU A 435 -24.98 48.23 6.22
CA GLU A 435 -26.40 48.33 5.87
C GLU A 435 -26.90 47.05 5.20
N THR A 436 -26.10 46.47 4.30
CA THR A 436 -26.42 45.19 3.65
C THR A 436 -26.51 44.06 4.67
N MET A 437 -25.58 43.98 5.62
CA MET A 437 -25.61 43.00 6.70
C MET A 437 -26.79 43.21 7.66
N ALA A 438 -27.12 44.47 7.97
CA ALA A 438 -28.28 44.79 8.82
C ALA A 438 -29.60 44.39 8.15
N LEU A 439 -29.73 44.63 6.83
CA LEU A 439 -30.89 44.20 6.04
C LEU A 439 -31.01 42.68 6.01
N GLN A 440 -29.91 41.98 5.68
CA GLN A 440 -29.85 40.51 5.66
C GLN A 440 -30.20 39.90 7.02
N SER A 441 -29.66 40.46 8.12
CA SER A 441 -29.92 40.01 9.49
C SER A 441 -31.37 40.24 9.89
N LYS A 442 -31.97 41.39 9.55
CA LYS A 442 -33.40 41.68 9.80
C LYS A 442 -34.31 40.69 9.09
N ALA A 443 -33.94 40.25 7.89
CA ALA A 443 -34.70 39.26 7.13
C ALA A 443 -34.40 37.79 7.55
N GLY A 444 -33.51 37.58 8.53
CA GLY A 444 -33.11 36.25 8.99
C GLY A 444 -32.36 35.44 7.91
N VAL A 445 -31.65 36.12 7.01
CA VAL A 445 -30.88 35.51 5.92
C VAL A 445 -29.40 35.67 6.23
N SER A 446 -28.65 34.57 6.24
CA SER A 446 -27.20 34.62 6.33
C SER A 446 -26.59 34.51 4.93
N PRO A 447 -25.67 35.41 4.53
CA PRO A 447 -24.95 35.30 3.26
C PRO A 447 -24.10 34.03 3.17
N LEU A 448 -23.68 33.47 4.31
CA LEU A 448 -22.94 32.21 4.38
C LEU A 448 -23.84 30.97 4.25
N ALA A 449 -25.15 31.11 4.42
CA ALA A 449 -26.08 29.97 4.31
C ALA A 449 -26.06 29.29 2.94
N GLY A 450 -25.56 29.95 1.89
CA GLY A 450 -25.39 29.36 0.56
C GLY A 450 -24.22 28.38 0.46
N CYS A 451 -23.11 28.61 1.18
CA CYS A 451 -21.95 27.71 1.17
C CYS A 451 -21.98 26.67 2.30
N ILE A 452 -22.81 26.88 3.33
CA ILE A 452 -22.96 25.95 4.47
C ILE A 452 -23.29 24.51 4.05
N PRO A 453 -24.20 24.21 3.10
CA PRO A 453 -24.47 22.82 2.71
C PRO A 453 -23.27 22.16 2.07
N ALA A 454 -22.56 22.87 1.20
CA ALA A 454 -21.37 22.34 0.55
C ALA A 454 -20.33 21.98 1.61
N LEU A 455 -20.05 22.91 2.53
CA LEU A 455 -19.09 22.70 3.62
C LEU A 455 -19.49 21.54 4.54
N LEU A 456 -20.78 21.42 4.88
CA LEU A 456 -21.28 20.33 5.72
C LEU A 456 -21.35 18.98 4.98
N GLN A 457 -21.42 19.00 3.66
CA GLN A 457 -21.36 17.80 2.81
C GLN A 457 -19.92 17.34 2.56
N MET A 458 -18.93 18.24 2.65
CA MET A 458 -17.51 17.90 2.42
C MET A 458 -17.05 16.66 3.21
N PRO A 459 -17.36 16.49 4.51
CA PRO A 459 -16.93 15.30 5.23
C PRO A 459 -17.47 13.99 4.70
N VAL A 460 -18.73 13.99 4.26
CA VAL A 460 -19.38 12.83 3.66
C VAL A 460 -18.76 12.52 2.30
N PHE A 461 -18.46 13.56 1.51
CA PHE A 461 -17.79 13.40 0.22
C PHE A 461 -16.37 12.82 0.37
N PHE A 462 -15.54 13.39 1.27
CA PHE A 462 -14.19 12.87 1.52
C PHE A 462 -14.18 11.46 2.08
N ALA A 463 -15.13 11.13 2.97
CA ALA A 463 -15.30 9.78 3.46
C ALA A 463 -15.57 8.80 2.31
N LEU A 464 -16.53 9.09 1.42
CA LEU A 464 -16.79 8.28 0.23
C LEU A 464 -15.57 8.20 -0.72
N PHE A 465 -14.86 9.30 -0.92
CA PHE A 465 -13.67 9.35 -1.77
C PHE A 465 -12.53 8.47 -1.23
N ARG A 466 -12.46 8.25 0.08
CA ARG A 466 -11.52 7.29 0.69
C ARG A 466 -12.06 5.86 0.74
N PHE A 467 -13.36 5.71 0.90
CA PHE A 467 -14.03 4.42 1.00
C PHE A 467 -13.99 3.63 -0.31
N PHE A 468 -14.34 4.25 -1.44
CA PHE A 468 -14.45 3.51 -2.70
C PHE A 468 -13.12 2.94 -3.22
N PRO A 469 -12.01 3.71 -3.26
CA PRO A 469 -10.73 3.18 -3.73
C PRO A 469 -10.14 2.08 -2.86
N SER A 470 -10.53 2.03 -1.57
CA SER A 470 -10.03 1.04 -0.60
C SER A 470 -10.93 -0.19 -0.49
N ASN A 471 -12.12 -0.18 -1.09
CA ASN A 471 -13.07 -1.27 -0.96
C ASN A 471 -12.87 -2.32 -2.06
N ILE A 472 -12.28 -3.46 -1.68
CA ILE A 472 -12.01 -4.57 -2.59
C ILE A 472 -13.28 -5.18 -3.20
N ASP A 473 -14.45 -5.05 -2.58
CA ASP A 473 -15.69 -5.60 -3.14
C ASP A 473 -16.09 -4.98 -4.48
N LEU A 474 -15.65 -3.74 -4.73
CA LEU A 474 -15.92 -3.01 -5.97
C LEU A 474 -14.95 -3.38 -7.09
N ARG A 475 -13.84 -4.03 -6.75
CA ARG A 475 -12.81 -4.44 -7.68
C ARG A 475 -13.37 -5.39 -8.72
N GLN A 476 -13.12 -5.07 -10.00
CA GLN A 476 -13.57 -5.85 -11.16
C GLN A 476 -15.09 -6.04 -11.24
N LYS A 477 -15.87 -5.13 -10.63
CA LYS A 477 -17.34 -5.13 -10.77
C LYS A 477 -17.73 -4.17 -11.88
N SER A 478 -18.45 -4.67 -12.88
CA SER A 478 -18.96 -3.86 -13.98
C SER A 478 -20.30 -3.21 -13.66
N PHE A 479 -20.56 -2.02 -14.19
CA PHE A 479 -21.89 -1.38 -14.17
C PHE A 479 -22.07 -0.44 -15.36
N LEU A 480 -23.16 -0.64 -16.13
CA LEU A 480 -23.45 0.10 -17.36
C LEU A 480 -22.28 0.06 -18.35
N TRP A 481 -21.58 1.17 -18.58
CA TRP A 481 -20.42 1.27 -19.45
C TRP A 481 -19.09 1.03 -18.72
N ALA A 482 -19.06 1.15 -17.39
CA ALA A 482 -17.87 0.95 -16.59
C ALA A 482 -17.56 -0.55 -16.48
N THR A 483 -16.37 -0.96 -16.95
CA THR A 483 -15.92 -2.35 -16.85
C THR A 483 -15.43 -2.71 -15.44
N ASP A 484 -14.99 -1.71 -14.68
CA ASP A 484 -14.50 -1.88 -13.31
C ASP A 484 -14.83 -0.64 -12.46
N LEU A 485 -15.65 -0.81 -11.44
CA LEU A 485 -16.09 0.25 -10.52
C LEU A 485 -14.97 0.76 -9.59
N SER A 486 -13.85 0.05 -9.46
CA SER A 486 -12.71 0.49 -8.65
C SER A 486 -11.60 1.16 -9.45
N ALA A 487 -11.69 1.15 -10.79
CA ALA A 487 -10.72 1.77 -11.67
C ALA A 487 -11.25 3.09 -12.26
N TYR A 488 -10.35 3.88 -12.85
CA TYR A 488 -10.78 5.03 -13.65
C TYR A 488 -11.55 4.57 -14.88
N ASP A 489 -12.64 5.27 -15.16
CA ASP A 489 -13.55 4.97 -16.25
C ASP A 489 -13.31 5.92 -17.44
N SER A 490 -13.49 5.40 -18.65
CA SER A 490 -13.42 6.17 -19.89
C SER A 490 -14.65 5.85 -20.72
N VAL A 491 -15.56 6.82 -20.81
CA VAL A 491 -16.78 6.70 -21.61
C VAL A 491 -16.46 6.59 -23.11
N TYR A 492 -15.35 7.20 -23.55
CA TYR A 492 -14.90 7.17 -24.95
C TYR A 492 -13.39 7.38 -25.04
N GLN A 493 -12.70 6.49 -25.76
CA GLN A 493 -11.28 6.66 -26.08
C GLN A 493 -11.13 7.60 -27.28
N LEU A 494 -10.57 8.78 -27.04
CA LEU A 494 -10.27 9.74 -28.09
C LEU A 494 -8.93 9.40 -28.76
N PRO A 495 -8.73 9.72 -30.06
CA PRO A 495 -7.46 9.50 -30.74
C PRO A 495 -6.34 10.47 -30.31
N PHE A 496 -6.60 11.33 -29.33
CA PHE A 496 -5.65 12.29 -28.76
C PHE A 496 -5.88 12.42 -27.25
N LYS A 497 -4.81 12.74 -26.50
CA LYS A 497 -4.82 12.92 -25.05
C LYS A 497 -5.42 14.28 -24.70
N ILE A 498 -6.43 14.31 -23.84
CA ILE A 498 -6.93 15.55 -23.23
C ILE A 498 -6.40 15.59 -21.80
N PRO A 499 -5.71 16.66 -21.37
CA PRO A 499 -5.36 16.82 -19.96
C PRO A 499 -6.60 16.68 -19.08
N LEU A 500 -6.60 15.73 -18.14
CA LEU A 500 -7.71 15.34 -17.25
C LEU A 500 -8.82 14.44 -17.85
N TYR A 501 -8.70 13.97 -19.10
CA TYR A 501 -9.64 13.01 -19.71
C TYR A 501 -8.90 12.02 -20.62
N GLY A 502 -8.65 10.82 -20.10
CA GLY A 502 -7.97 9.74 -20.83
C GLY A 502 -6.47 9.91 -20.85
#